data_AF-A0AAU8UTY7-F1
#
_entry.id   AF-A0AAU8UTY7-F1
#
_cell.length_a   1.000
_cell.length_b   1.000
_cell.length_c   1.000
_cell.angle_alpha   90.00
_cell.angle_beta   90.00
_cell.angle_gamma   90.00
#
_symmetry.space_group_name_H-M   'P 1'
#
loop_
_entity.id
_entity.type
_entity.pdbx_description
1 polymer ?
#
loop_
_entity_poly.entity_id
_entity_poly.type
_entity_poly.pdbx_seq_one_letter_code
_entity_poly.pdbx_strand_id
1 'polypeptide(L)'
;MKRILFLFLLICITGAAQTIPTTPLKKDPYFNQSSAPKTKPGTTPEKIKLIHADSTNVRPELYEGNPFLKGNVEVHHQGSIFKGDEVVLYQKENFIKAKGNIDITNPDGTHLTSNEAEYDGNTRKAIAKGNVVLTDPKQTIKTETLYYDRNANTAYFNDGGVINVHQDNSVITTKIGTYYVNEQRIVFDSNYRIVNDEYITDGKNVNYLRGEGIAVFNGPTTVTNKKNPSNYVYTEQGRYLMNSKEVYLKKNSRIHYNGKILTGDDMYFNQITGFGKAIGNVKLDDPAENRYILGGYGEIYEKTDSAVITEKPYAIKVLKTDSVYIAAKKILAYQKLDSKTGQKKSYMRAFKQARMFKTNAQGRSDSLAYNETDGVMHFVGKPIFWAGERQVTGDTIRAYSTPDMQRIDSVRVMGDAFAISKVDSLNLKDEFNQVKGKIMTIYFQEGQLKEARVKGNAQAITYADNQDEKTKKVDRIGIAYSTCGEIITEFEEKKVQTITCNIGALTDLYPMSKVAKAKRFFPDFNWNTKDRLQRWRDIFLDTPNYPEKQYTSDNTLYDAAQGIIKSKEDAEKAKEPKRVKKE
;
A
#
# COMPACT_ATOMS: atom_id res chain seq x y z
N MET A 1 54.53 50.36 -68.16
CA MET A 1 54.62 49.04 -67.48
C MET A 1 53.28 48.74 -66.83
N LYS A 2 52.77 47.50 -67.01
CA LYS A 2 51.53 46.89 -66.48
C LYS A 2 50.20 47.50 -66.98
N ARG A 3 49.21 46.77 -67.51
CA ARG A 3 49.04 45.39 -68.01
C ARG A 3 47.57 45.32 -68.56
N ILE A 4 47.29 44.45 -69.55
CA ILE A 4 45.99 43.73 -69.81
C ILE A 4 44.92 44.54 -70.59
N LEU A 5 44.17 44.03 -71.59
CA LEU A 5 44.00 42.71 -72.22
C LEU A 5 43.47 42.87 -73.66
N PHE A 6 43.83 41.94 -74.54
CA PHE A 6 43.37 41.80 -75.92
C PHE A 6 41.97 41.20 -76.02
N LEU A 7 41.15 41.77 -76.90
CA LEU A 7 39.89 41.22 -77.41
C LEU A 7 40.22 40.45 -78.70
N PHE A 8 39.73 39.21 -78.87
CA PHE A 8 38.98 38.75 -80.05
C PHE A 8 38.68 37.24 -79.99
N LEU A 9 37.38 36.96 -79.89
CA LEU A 9 36.56 35.89 -80.49
C LEU A 9 37.21 34.55 -80.88
N LEU A 10 36.76 33.47 -80.21
CA LEU A 10 36.58 32.16 -80.86
C LEU A 10 35.26 31.54 -80.38
N ILE A 11 34.41 31.19 -81.34
CA ILE A 11 33.14 30.50 -81.15
C ILE A 11 33.43 29.05 -80.77
N CYS A 12 33.02 28.63 -79.57
CA CYS A 12 32.90 27.22 -79.20
C CYS A 12 31.46 26.98 -78.75
N ILE A 13 30.71 26.29 -79.62
CA ILE A 13 29.44 25.64 -79.29
C ILE A 13 29.79 24.43 -78.42
N THR A 14 29.49 24.49 -77.13
CA THR A 14 29.41 23.30 -76.28
C THR A 14 27.96 23.15 -75.85
N GLY A 15 27.25 22.24 -76.52
CA GLY A 15 25.99 21.72 -76.04
C GLY A 15 26.22 20.97 -74.73
N ALA A 16 25.84 21.58 -73.62
CA ALA A 16 25.63 20.85 -72.39
C ALA A 16 24.32 20.06 -72.57
N ALA A 17 24.43 18.80 -72.96
CA ALA A 17 23.35 17.84 -72.78
C ALA A 17 23.07 17.76 -71.27
N GLN A 18 22.02 18.44 -70.81
CA GLN A 18 21.44 18.16 -69.52
C GLN A 18 20.93 16.73 -69.59
N THR A 19 21.61 15.81 -68.92
CA THR A 19 21.08 14.47 -68.67
C THR A 19 19.85 14.64 -67.78
N ILE A 20 18.68 14.61 -68.41
CA ILE A 20 17.39 14.66 -67.71
C ILE A 20 17.26 13.34 -66.94
N PRO A 21 17.15 13.36 -65.59
CA PRO A 21 17.01 12.13 -64.83
C PRO A 21 15.65 11.48 -65.13
N THR A 22 15.66 10.34 -65.82
CA THR A 22 14.50 9.45 -65.91
C THR A 22 14.29 8.83 -64.54
N THR A 23 13.40 9.39 -63.73
CA THR A 23 13.06 8.79 -62.44
C THR A 23 11.83 7.90 -62.63
N PRO A 24 11.97 6.57 -62.67
CA PRO A 24 10.82 5.67 -62.75
C PRO A 24 9.92 5.80 -61.52
N LEU A 25 8.64 5.41 -61.63
CA LEU A 25 7.69 5.42 -60.52
C LEU A 25 8.21 4.50 -59.41
N LYS A 26 8.82 5.10 -58.38
CA LYS A 26 9.22 4.41 -57.16
C LYS A 26 8.18 4.66 -56.08
N LYS A 27 7.21 3.76 -55.92
CA LYS A 27 6.26 3.80 -54.79
C LYS A 27 7.01 3.62 -53.46
N ASP A 28 6.48 4.21 -52.39
CA ASP A 28 6.98 3.91 -51.04
C ASP A 28 6.91 2.39 -50.72
N PRO A 29 7.89 1.80 -50.00
CA PRO A 29 7.85 0.40 -49.59
C PRO A 29 6.57 -0.02 -48.85
N TYR A 30 5.88 0.92 -48.20
CA TYR A 30 4.57 0.70 -47.57
C TYR A 30 3.55 0.06 -48.52
N PHE A 31 3.56 0.43 -49.80
CA PHE A 31 2.63 -0.10 -50.80
C PHE A 31 2.97 -1.54 -51.23
N ASN A 32 4.19 -2.01 -50.96
CA ASN A 32 4.63 -3.37 -51.29
C ASN A 32 4.27 -4.39 -50.20
N GLN A 33 3.78 -3.95 -49.05
CA GLN A 33 3.31 -4.82 -47.99
C GLN A 33 1.93 -5.37 -48.36
N SER A 34 1.90 -6.61 -48.85
CA SER A 34 0.68 -7.32 -49.23
C SER A 34 -0.17 -7.65 -48.01
N SER A 35 -1.29 -6.96 -47.92
CA SER A 35 -2.54 -7.48 -47.36
C SER A 35 -3.63 -7.15 -48.37
N ALA A 36 -3.52 -7.68 -49.59
CA ALA A 36 -4.60 -7.56 -50.57
C ALA A 36 -5.88 -8.13 -49.92
N PRO A 37 -6.93 -7.31 -49.71
CA PRO A 37 -8.24 -7.88 -49.50
C PRO A 37 -8.55 -8.69 -50.76
N LYS A 38 -9.07 -9.91 -50.60
CA LYS A 38 -9.79 -10.58 -51.69
C LYS A 38 -10.98 -9.69 -52.04
N THR A 39 -10.80 -8.78 -53.00
CA THR A 39 -11.92 -8.09 -53.63
C THR A 39 -12.86 -9.16 -54.18
N LYS A 40 -14.17 -8.99 -53.95
CA LYS A 40 -15.17 -9.81 -54.63
C LYS A 40 -14.88 -9.75 -56.14
N PRO A 41 -14.82 -10.89 -56.86
CA PRO A 41 -14.64 -10.86 -58.31
C PRO A 41 -15.79 -10.06 -58.94
N GLY A 42 -15.48 -8.98 -59.67
CA GLY A 42 -16.45 -8.29 -60.54
C GLY A 42 -16.59 -6.77 -60.39
N THR A 43 -16.00 -6.12 -59.38
CA THR A 43 -16.09 -4.65 -59.25
C THR A 43 -14.82 -3.96 -59.74
N THR A 44 -14.92 -3.21 -60.85
CA THR A 44 -13.84 -2.32 -61.30
C THR A 44 -13.56 -1.27 -60.21
N PRO A 45 -12.32 -1.08 -59.76
CA PRO A 45 -11.99 -0.04 -58.79
C PRO A 45 -12.39 1.34 -59.34
N GLU A 46 -13.02 2.17 -58.51
CA GLU A 46 -13.25 3.56 -58.89
C GLU A 46 -11.89 4.23 -59.19
N LYS A 47 -11.85 5.03 -60.24
CA LYS A 47 -10.63 5.74 -60.64
C LYS A 47 -10.56 7.08 -59.93
N ILE A 48 -9.34 7.50 -59.58
CA ILE A 48 -9.07 8.86 -59.09
C ILE A 48 -9.45 9.86 -60.18
N LYS A 49 -10.24 10.87 -59.82
CA LYS A 49 -10.78 11.88 -60.74
C LYS A 49 -10.07 13.21 -60.53
N LEU A 50 -9.53 13.79 -61.59
CA LEU A 50 -9.08 15.19 -61.59
C LEU A 50 -10.31 16.10 -61.63
N ILE A 51 -10.37 17.06 -60.71
CA ILE A 51 -11.43 18.07 -60.65
C ILE A 51 -10.91 19.42 -61.13
N HIS A 52 -9.75 19.86 -60.61
CA HIS A 52 -9.14 21.15 -60.97
C HIS A 52 -7.61 21.07 -60.98
N ALA A 53 -6.99 21.85 -61.86
CA ALA A 53 -5.56 22.19 -61.84
C ALA A 53 -5.35 23.43 -62.71
N ASP A 54 -4.47 24.34 -62.30
CA ASP A 54 -4.18 25.55 -63.08
C ASP A 54 -3.40 25.21 -64.37
N SER A 55 -2.60 24.15 -64.34
CA SER A 55 -1.97 23.59 -65.53
C SER A 55 -1.85 22.06 -65.47
N THR A 56 -2.05 21.42 -66.62
CA THR A 56 -1.83 19.99 -66.83
C THR A 56 -0.71 19.82 -67.85
N ASN A 57 0.35 19.12 -67.46
CA ASN A 57 1.52 18.92 -68.31
C ASN A 57 1.77 17.42 -68.50
N VAL A 58 2.26 17.06 -69.69
CA VAL A 58 2.70 15.70 -70.03
C VAL A 58 4.06 15.81 -70.70
N ARG A 59 5.06 15.09 -70.19
CA ARG A 59 6.40 15.02 -70.77
C ARG A 59 6.83 13.55 -70.80
N PRO A 60 7.04 12.92 -71.97
CA PRO A 60 7.44 11.51 -72.06
C PRO A 60 8.67 11.15 -71.20
N GLU A 61 9.60 12.10 -71.09
CA GLU A 61 10.85 12.00 -70.33
C GLU A 61 10.69 12.12 -68.81
N LEU A 62 9.56 12.65 -68.30
CA LEU A 62 9.28 12.78 -66.87
C LEU A 62 8.12 11.86 -66.47
N TYR A 63 8.20 11.29 -65.26
CA TYR A 63 7.11 10.52 -64.66
C TYR A 63 6.55 9.41 -65.58
N GLU A 64 7.40 8.85 -66.45
CA GLU A 64 7.03 7.81 -67.43
C GLU A 64 5.89 8.24 -68.37
N GLY A 65 5.81 9.54 -68.70
CA GLY A 65 4.77 10.10 -69.56
C GLY A 65 3.41 10.27 -68.89
N ASN A 66 3.32 10.14 -67.56
CA ASN A 66 2.08 10.41 -66.83
C ASN A 66 1.86 11.93 -66.66
N PRO A 67 0.59 12.38 -66.60
CA PRO A 67 0.27 13.77 -66.32
C PRO A 67 0.82 14.23 -64.96
N PHE A 68 1.45 15.41 -64.95
CA PHE A 68 1.75 16.15 -63.73
C PHE A 68 1.03 17.49 -63.75
N LEU A 69 0.29 17.71 -62.68
CA LEU A 69 -0.66 18.79 -62.47
C LEU A 69 0.00 19.84 -61.58
N LYS A 70 -0.16 21.13 -61.89
CA LYS A 70 0.42 22.22 -61.09
C LYS A 70 -0.57 23.34 -60.83
N GLY A 71 -0.52 23.87 -59.61
CA GLY A 71 -1.32 24.99 -59.13
C GLY A 71 -2.73 24.55 -58.73
N ASN A 72 -3.07 24.76 -57.46
CA ASN A 72 -4.39 24.50 -56.87
C ASN A 72 -4.99 23.14 -57.27
N VAL A 73 -4.18 22.08 -57.34
CA VAL A 73 -4.64 20.81 -57.87
C VAL A 73 -5.66 20.21 -56.92
N GLU A 74 -6.77 19.72 -57.46
CA GLU A 74 -7.82 19.02 -56.71
C GLU A 74 -8.17 17.70 -57.40
N VAL A 75 -8.01 16.59 -56.68
CA VAL A 75 -8.40 15.25 -57.12
C VAL A 75 -9.33 14.58 -56.13
N HIS A 76 -10.32 13.85 -56.63
CA HIS A 76 -11.34 13.19 -55.82
C HIS A 76 -11.28 11.68 -55.99
N HIS A 77 -11.51 10.96 -54.89
CA HIS A 77 -11.69 9.51 -54.93
C HIS A 77 -12.58 9.03 -53.78
N GLN A 78 -13.72 8.40 -54.11
CA GLN A 78 -14.66 7.84 -53.14
C GLN A 78 -15.05 8.82 -52.02
N GLY A 79 -15.35 10.07 -52.40
CA GLY A 79 -15.74 11.16 -51.50
C GLY A 79 -14.58 11.89 -50.79
N SER A 80 -13.36 11.35 -50.82
CA SER A 80 -12.17 12.06 -50.31
C SER A 80 -11.70 13.10 -51.33
N ILE A 81 -11.39 14.29 -50.84
CA ILE A 81 -10.87 15.43 -51.61
C ILE A 81 -9.39 15.57 -51.27
N PHE A 82 -8.52 15.56 -52.27
CA PHE A 82 -7.09 15.75 -52.12
C PHE A 82 -6.68 17.01 -52.86
N LYS A 83 -6.03 17.93 -52.16
CA LYS A 83 -5.49 19.17 -52.70
C LYS A 83 -3.98 19.25 -52.53
N GLY A 84 -3.31 19.94 -53.45
CA GLY A 84 -1.87 20.20 -53.37
C GLY A 84 -1.34 21.09 -54.50
N ASP A 85 -0.07 21.48 -54.40
CA ASP A 85 0.58 22.37 -55.37
C ASP A 85 1.00 21.63 -56.64
N GLU A 86 1.57 20.44 -56.50
CA GLU A 86 1.97 19.56 -57.61
C GLU A 86 1.48 18.13 -57.39
N VAL A 87 0.79 17.54 -58.37
CA VAL A 87 0.30 16.16 -58.30
C VAL A 87 0.64 15.41 -59.58
N VAL A 88 1.35 14.29 -59.44
CA VAL A 88 1.57 13.35 -60.55
C VAL A 88 0.47 12.29 -60.51
N LEU A 89 -0.29 12.17 -61.60
CA LEU A 89 -1.43 11.25 -61.72
C LEU A 89 -1.06 10.05 -62.60
N TYR A 90 -0.78 8.91 -61.96
CA TYR A 90 -0.49 7.63 -62.60
C TYR A 90 -1.79 6.91 -62.92
N GLN A 91 -2.41 7.24 -64.05
CA GLN A 91 -3.78 6.82 -64.39
C GLN A 91 -3.92 5.30 -64.56
N LYS A 92 -2.89 4.65 -65.14
CA LYS A 92 -2.87 3.20 -65.33
C LYS A 92 -2.86 2.49 -63.98
N GLU A 93 -1.96 2.91 -63.10
CA GLU A 93 -1.74 2.38 -61.75
C GLU A 93 -2.82 2.83 -60.76
N ASN A 94 -3.69 3.77 -61.13
CA ASN A 94 -4.67 4.42 -60.24
C ASN A 94 -4.01 5.01 -58.98
N PHE A 95 -2.94 5.77 -59.17
CA PHE A 95 -2.07 6.20 -58.09
C PHE A 95 -1.71 7.69 -58.23
N ILE A 96 -1.55 8.39 -57.11
CA ILE A 96 -1.10 9.79 -57.07
C ILE A 96 0.12 9.97 -56.19
N LYS A 97 1.01 10.87 -56.60
CA LYS A 97 2.02 11.48 -55.75
C LYS A 97 1.80 12.98 -55.71
N ALA A 98 1.57 13.51 -54.54
CA ALA A 98 1.31 14.93 -54.33
C ALA A 98 2.45 15.56 -53.52
N LYS A 99 2.81 16.80 -53.87
CA LYS A 99 3.84 17.61 -53.20
C LYS A 99 3.37 19.05 -53.04
N GLY A 100 3.74 19.65 -51.90
CA GLY A 100 3.47 21.05 -51.57
C GLY A 100 2.04 21.26 -51.08
N ASN A 101 1.90 21.85 -49.89
CA ASN A 101 0.63 22.26 -49.28
C ASN A 101 -0.48 21.21 -49.41
N ILE A 102 -0.19 19.97 -49.01
CA ILE A 102 -1.17 18.89 -49.10
C ILE A 102 -2.29 19.16 -48.12
N ASP A 103 -3.52 19.06 -48.59
CA ASP A 103 -4.75 19.17 -47.80
C ASP A 103 -5.70 18.05 -48.24
N ILE A 104 -6.02 17.14 -47.34
CA ILE A 104 -6.90 16.01 -47.59
C ILE A 104 -8.11 16.13 -46.66
N THR A 105 -9.30 16.17 -47.25
CA THR A 105 -10.57 16.19 -46.53
C THR A 105 -11.34 14.91 -46.83
N ASN A 106 -11.75 14.19 -45.78
CA ASN A 106 -12.55 12.97 -45.90
C ASN A 106 -14.02 13.20 -45.55
N PRO A 107 -14.95 12.36 -46.06
CA PRO A 107 -16.38 12.46 -45.75
C PRO A 107 -16.74 12.31 -44.27
N ASP A 108 -15.88 11.68 -43.48
CA ASP A 108 -16.05 11.50 -42.04
C ASP A 108 -15.70 12.76 -41.21
N GLY A 109 -15.31 13.85 -41.88
CA GLY A 109 -14.91 15.11 -41.26
C GLY A 109 -13.45 15.14 -40.80
N THR A 110 -12.65 14.10 -41.10
CA THR A 110 -11.21 14.15 -40.84
C THR A 110 -10.49 15.03 -41.87
N HIS A 111 -9.54 15.81 -41.39
CA HIS A 111 -8.74 16.75 -42.17
C HIS A 111 -7.25 16.47 -41.95
N LEU A 112 -6.48 16.29 -43.02
CA LEU A 112 -5.04 16.03 -42.95
C LEU A 112 -4.27 17.06 -43.77
N THR A 113 -3.20 17.60 -43.20
CA THR A 113 -2.21 18.39 -43.93
C THR A 113 -0.82 17.78 -43.85
N SER A 114 -0.02 17.96 -44.91
CA SER A 114 1.38 17.49 -44.98
C SER A 114 2.18 18.19 -46.09
N ASN A 115 3.49 17.94 -46.15
CA ASN A 115 4.35 18.41 -47.24
C ASN A 115 4.22 17.53 -48.50
N GLU A 116 4.10 16.21 -48.31
CA GLU A 116 3.96 15.23 -49.39
C GLU A 116 2.90 14.18 -49.02
N ALA A 117 2.28 13.59 -50.03
CA ALA A 117 1.41 12.43 -49.87
C ALA A 117 1.47 11.49 -51.07
N GLU A 118 1.37 10.18 -50.83
CA GLU A 118 1.12 9.19 -51.87
C GLU A 118 -0.17 8.43 -51.57
N TYR A 119 -0.98 8.16 -52.59
CA TYR A 119 -2.24 7.45 -52.45
C TYR A 119 -2.49 6.49 -53.60
N ASP A 120 -2.85 5.25 -53.26
CA ASP A 120 -3.17 4.19 -54.22
C ASP A 120 -4.67 3.93 -54.21
N GLY A 121 -5.37 4.28 -55.29
CA GLY A 121 -6.82 4.13 -55.41
C GLY A 121 -7.29 2.67 -55.50
N ASN A 122 -6.41 1.72 -55.89
CA ASN A 122 -6.77 0.30 -55.95
C ASN A 122 -6.72 -0.34 -54.57
N THR A 123 -5.62 -0.13 -53.85
CA THR A 123 -5.43 -0.70 -52.50
C THR A 123 -6.04 0.16 -51.41
N ARG A 124 -6.37 1.43 -51.71
CA ARG A 124 -6.89 2.45 -50.78
C ARG A 124 -5.95 2.70 -49.58
N LYS A 125 -4.65 2.54 -49.80
CA LYS A 125 -3.58 2.88 -48.87
C LYS A 125 -3.10 4.31 -49.15
N ALA A 126 -2.74 5.02 -48.09
CA ALA A 126 -2.18 6.37 -48.15
C ALA A 126 -0.95 6.48 -47.24
N ILE A 127 0.00 7.31 -47.63
CA ILE A 127 1.12 7.76 -46.79
C ILE A 127 1.23 9.28 -46.90
N ALA A 128 1.31 9.96 -45.77
CA ALA A 128 1.58 11.39 -45.68
C ALA A 128 2.94 11.59 -45.01
N LYS A 129 3.74 12.54 -45.51
CA LYS A 129 5.10 12.80 -45.03
C LYS A 129 5.38 14.29 -44.87
N GLY A 130 6.15 14.62 -43.85
CA GLY A 130 6.61 15.97 -43.54
C GLY A 130 5.53 16.83 -42.92
N ASN A 131 5.75 17.25 -41.67
CA ASN A 131 4.82 18.12 -40.92
C ASN A 131 3.37 17.62 -40.95
N VAL A 132 3.14 16.32 -40.78
CA VAL A 132 1.80 15.74 -40.89
C VAL A 132 0.95 16.18 -39.71
N VAL A 133 -0.21 16.78 -39.99
CA VAL A 133 -1.22 17.14 -39.00
C VAL A 133 -2.55 16.54 -39.40
N LEU A 134 -3.04 15.56 -38.63
CA LEU A 134 -4.36 14.98 -38.78
C LEU A 134 -5.29 15.52 -37.68
N THR A 135 -6.39 16.13 -38.08
CA THR A 135 -7.38 16.73 -37.20
C THR A 135 -8.73 16.01 -37.34
N ASP A 136 -9.30 15.61 -36.22
CA ASP A 136 -10.69 15.17 -36.10
C ASP A 136 -11.42 16.04 -35.05
N PRO A 137 -12.76 15.99 -34.91
CA PRO A 137 -13.48 16.83 -33.96
C PRO A 137 -13.09 16.68 -32.47
N LYS A 138 -12.38 15.62 -32.09
CA LYS A 138 -11.99 15.30 -30.70
C LYS A 138 -10.48 15.35 -30.45
N GLN A 139 -9.64 15.29 -31.48
CA GLN A 139 -8.19 15.27 -31.32
C GLN A 139 -7.41 15.79 -32.55
N THR A 140 -6.16 16.18 -32.30
CA THR A 140 -5.17 16.50 -33.33
C THR A 140 -3.93 15.64 -33.15
N ILE A 141 -3.49 14.96 -34.20
CA ILE A 141 -2.27 14.14 -34.25
C ILE A 141 -1.22 14.87 -35.09
N LYS A 142 -0.01 15.03 -34.55
CA LYS A 142 1.16 15.59 -35.23
C LYS A 142 2.26 14.54 -35.30
N THR A 143 2.79 14.27 -36.49
CA THR A 143 3.85 13.28 -36.73
C THR A 143 4.63 13.64 -37.99
N GLU A 144 5.77 12.98 -38.21
CA GLU A 144 6.54 13.17 -39.44
C GLU A 144 6.03 12.27 -40.58
N THR A 145 5.60 11.05 -40.26
CA THR A 145 5.02 10.11 -41.23
C THR A 145 3.75 9.47 -40.70
N LEU A 146 2.67 9.56 -41.48
CA LEU A 146 1.42 8.88 -41.17
C LEU A 146 1.05 7.89 -42.28
N TYR A 147 0.78 6.66 -41.87
CA TYR A 147 0.31 5.60 -42.74
C TYR A 147 -1.18 5.37 -42.50
N TYR A 148 -1.95 5.21 -43.58
CA TYR A 148 -3.38 4.93 -43.49
C TYR A 148 -3.77 3.80 -44.46
N ASP A 149 -4.56 2.86 -43.97
CA ASP A 149 -5.23 1.84 -44.76
C ASP A 149 -6.74 2.00 -44.57
N ARG A 150 -7.43 2.45 -45.61
CA ARG A 150 -8.88 2.69 -45.60
C ARG A 150 -9.69 1.39 -45.66
N ASN A 151 -9.12 0.28 -46.12
CA ASN A 151 -9.80 -1.02 -46.07
C ASN A 151 -9.83 -1.55 -44.64
N ALA A 152 -8.67 -1.52 -44.00
CA ALA A 152 -8.49 -1.96 -42.62
C ALA A 152 -8.99 -0.91 -41.60
N ASN A 153 -9.29 0.32 -42.06
CA ASN A 153 -9.65 1.44 -41.21
C ASN A 153 -8.63 1.64 -40.07
N THR A 154 -7.35 1.59 -40.44
CA THR A 154 -6.21 1.64 -39.51
C THR A 154 -5.26 2.75 -39.93
N ALA A 155 -4.94 3.64 -38.99
CA ALA A 155 -3.90 4.66 -39.13
C ALA A 155 -2.77 4.39 -38.15
N TYR A 156 -1.52 4.58 -38.55
CA TYR A 156 -0.40 4.46 -37.60
C TYR A 156 0.77 5.38 -37.95
N PHE A 157 1.60 5.66 -36.95
CA PHE A 157 2.89 6.30 -37.06
C PHE A 157 3.92 5.53 -36.23
N ASN A 158 5.20 5.59 -36.63
CA ASN A 158 6.28 4.82 -36.01
C ASN A 158 7.61 5.60 -35.82
N ASP A 159 7.62 6.89 -36.16
CA ASP A 159 8.76 7.82 -36.05
C ASP A 159 8.56 8.87 -34.95
N GLY A 160 7.48 8.77 -34.17
CA GLY A 160 7.13 9.73 -33.13
C GLY A 160 5.88 10.53 -33.45
N GLY A 161 5.07 10.77 -32.44
CA GLY A 161 3.86 11.57 -32.58
C GLY A 161 3.44 12.25 -31.29
N VAL A 162 2.78 13.38 -31.47
CA VAL A 162 2.12 14.16 -30.41
C VAL A 162 0.62 14.18 -30.70
N ILE A 163 -0.19 13.72 -29.76
CA ILE A 163 -1.64 13.68 -29.86
C ILE A 163 -2.20 14.65 -28.83
N ASN A 164 -2.96 15.64 -29.30
CA ASN A 164 -3.68 16.59 -28.45
C ASN A 164 -5.14 16.17 -28.42
N VAL A 165 -5.63 15.78 -27.24
CA VAL A 165 -7.01 15.36 -27.02
C VAL A 165 -7.79 16.57 -26.50
N HIS A 166 -8.80 17.01 -27.27
CA HIS A 166 -9.52 18.26 -26.98
C HIS A 166 -10.48 18.13 -25.79
N GLN A 167 -11.02 16.94 -25.54
CA GLN A 167 -12.07 16.72 -24.53
C GLN A 167 -11.57 16.88 -23.09
N ASP A 168 -10.33 16.50 -22.80
CA ASP A 168 -9.75 16.50 -21.45
C ASP A 168 -8.41 17.25 -21.35
N ASN A 169 -8.08 18.02 -22.40
CA ASN A 169 -6.85 18.79 -22.51
C ASN A 169 -5.57 17.94 -22.32
N SER A 170 -5.63 16.65 -22.69
CA SER A 170 -4.50 15.74 -22.60
C SER A 170 -3.55 15.89 -23.79
N VAL A 171 -2.25 15.91 -23.54
CA VAL A 171 -1.18 15.80 -24.53
C VAL A 171 -0.48 14.47 -24.36
N ILE A 172 -0.46 13.67 -25.42
CA ILE A 172 0.15 12.34 -25.44
C ILE A 172 1.36 12.36 -26.38
N THR A 173 2.50 11.89 -25.90
CA THR A 173 3.72 11.72 -26.70
C THR A 173 4.12 10.26 -26.70
N THR A 174 4.37 9.69 -27.88
CA THR A 174 4.78 8.29 -28.05
C THR A 174 5.59 8.11 -29.34
N LYS A 175 6.39 7.04 -29.44
CA LYS A 175 7.13 6.71 -30.67
C LYS A 175 6.25 5.98 -31.69
N ILE A 176 5.44 5.06 -31.21
CA ILE A 176 4.58 4.20 -32.03
C ILE A 176 3.15 4.35 -31.53
N GLY A 177 2.24 4.67 -32.45
CA GLY A 177 0.82 4.78 -32.18
C GLY A 177 -0.01 4.23 -33.34
N THR A 178 -0.99 3.40 -33.01
CA THR A 178 -1.93 2.82 -33.98
C THR A 178 -3.35 3.16 -33.57
N TYR A 179 -4.14 3.67 -34.50
CA TYR A 179 -5.56 3.95 -34.34
C TYR A 179 -6.39 3.01 -35.21
N TYR A 180 -7.21 2.20 -34.55
CA TYR A 180 -8.20 1.31 -35.15
C TYR A 180 -9.56 2.02 -35.14
N VAL A 181 -9.95 2.59 -36.28
CA VAL A 181 -11.12 3.47 -36.38
C VAL A 181 -12.41 2.71 -36.07
N ASN A 182 -12.57 1.50 -36.62
CA ASN A 182 -13.77 0.68 -36.41
C ASN A 182 -13.97 0.27 -34.95
N GLU A 183 -12.87 0.03 -34.23
CA GLU A 183 -12.88 -0.38 -32.82
C GLU A 183 -12.88 0.83 -31.87
N GLN A 184 -12.74 2.05 -32.40
CA GLN A 184 -12.47 3.26 -31.62
C GLN A 184 -11.35 3.04 -30.60
N ARG A 185 -10.28 2.35 -31.01
CA ARG A 185 -9.20 1.92 -30.12
C ARG A 185 -7.87 2.49 -30.56
N ILE A 186 -7.14 3.08 -29.61
CA ILE A 186 -5.78 3.59 -29.81
C ILE A 186 -4.82 2.70 -29.03
N VAL A 187 -3.71 2.31 -29.64
CA VAL A 187 -2.65 1.49 -29.02
C VAL A 187 -1.33 2.24 -29.11
N PHE A 188 -0.64 2.32 -27.98
CA PHE A 188 0.75 2.79 -27.93
C PHE A 188 1.67 1.63 -27.56
N ASP A 189 2.32 1.02 -28.56
CA ASP A 189 3.23 -0.13 -28.39
C ASP A 189 4.66 0.26 -27.96
N SER A 190 4.88 1.53 -27.63
CA SER A 190 6.15 2.04 -27.12
C SER A 190 5.98 2.74 -25.77
N ASN A 191 7.07 3.35 -25.28
CA ASN A 191 6.95 4.27 -24.16
C ASN A 191 6.05 5.43 -24.56
N TYR A 192 5.17 5.81 -23.64
CA TYR A 192 4.28 6.95 -23.80
C TYR A 192 4.40 7.87 -22.59
N ARG A 193 4.06 9.14 -22.81
CA ARG A 193 3.85 10.13 -21.77
C ARG A 193 2.54 10.84 -22.03
N ILE A 194 1.64 10.83 -21.06
CA ILE A 194 0.37 11.55 -21.10
C ILE A 194 0.44 12.66 -20.06
N VAL A 195 0.17 13.89 -20.46
CA VAL A 195 0.12 15.04 -19.57
C VAL A 195 -1.25 15.68 -19.70
N ASN A 196 -1.96 15.82 -18.58
CA ASN A 196 -3.19 16.60 -18.52
C ASN A 196 -3.08 17.66 -17.41
N ASP A 197 -4.21 18.28 -17.06
CA ASP A 197 -4.25 19.34 -16.05
C ASP A 197 -3.77 18.88 -14.68
N GLU A 198 -4.08 17.64 -14.28
CA GLU A 198 -3.87 17.11 -12.93
C GLU A 198 -2.71 16.13 -12.79
N TYR A 199 -2.43 15.34 -13.84
CA TYR A 199 -1.54 14.18 -13.77
C TYR A 199 -0.55 14.13 -14.92
N ILE A 200 0.57 13.47 -14.63
CA ILE A 200 1.55 12.99 -15.61
C ILE A 200 1.53 11.47 -15.55
N THR A 201 1.31 10.80 -16.67
CA THR A 201 1.30 9.34 -16.77
C THR A 201 2.40 8.90 -17.71
N ASP A 202 3.42 8.25 -17.18
CA ASP A 202 4.53 7.67 -17.93
C ASP A 202 4.37 6.15 -17.94
N GLY A 203 4.53 5.51 -19.08
CA GLY A 203 4.45 4.05 -19.11
C GLY A 203 4.81 3.44 -20.45
N LYS A 204 4.50 2.15 -20.58
CA LYS A 204 4.71 1.36 -21.80
C LYS A 204 3.51 0.45 -22.04
N ASN A 205 3.07 0.36 -23.30
CA ASN A 205 1.92 -0.44 -23.71
C ASN A 205 0.61 -0.03 -23.02
N VAL A 206 -0.11 0.89 -23.64
CA VAL A 206 -1.47 1.28 -23.21
C VAL A 206 -2.43 1.17 -24.39
N ASN A 207 -3.61 0.63 -24.08
CA ASN A 207 -4.75 0.58 -24.98
C ASN A 207 -5.80 1.56 -24.48
N TYR A 208 -6.21 2.50 -25.33
CA TYR A 208 -7.29 3.41 -25.04
C TYR A 208 -8.52 3.07 -25.88
N LEU A 209 -9.58 2.59 -25.21
CA LEU A 209 -10.89 2.30 -25.77
C LEU A 209 -11.74 3.57 -25.70
N ARG A 210 -11.66 4.38 -26.76
CA ARG A 210 -12.31 5.70 -26.84
C ARG A 210 -13.83 5.60 -26.75
N GLY A 211 -14.43 4.57 -27.33
CA GLY A 211 -15.89 4.36 -27.29
C GLY A 211 -16.45 4.15 -25.88
N GLU A 212 -15.64 3.56 -24.99
CA GLU A 212 -16.04 3.20 -23.63
C GLU A 212 -15.47 4.17 -22.58
N GLY A 213 -14.48 5.00 -22.94
CA GLY A 213 -13.75 5.85 -21.99
C GLY A 213 -12.87 5.04 -21.03
N ILE A 214 -12.20 4.00 -21.55
CA ILE A 214 -11.36 3.08 -20.75
C ILE A 214 -9.93 3.12 -21.25
N ALA A 215 -8.98 3.41 -20.35
CA ALA A 215 -7.56 3.17 -20.58
C ALA A 215 -7.13 1.87 -19.90
N VAL A 216 -6.43 1.00 -20.62
CA VAL A 216 -5.90 -0.27 -20.12
C VAL A 216 -4.38 -0.25 -20.21
N PHE A 217 -3.73 -0.32 -19.06
CA PHE A 217 -2.28 -0.34 -18.92
C PHE A 217 -1.81 -1.80 -18.89
N ASN A 218 -1.00 -2.23 -19.86
CA ASN A 218 -0.47 -3.60 -19.95
C ASN A 218 1.05 -3.66 -19.73
N GLY A 219 1.63 -2.63 -19.14
CA GLY A 219 3.03 -2.57 -18.79
C GLY A 219 3.30 -1.60 -17.65
N PRO A 220 4.57 -1.48 -17.23
CA PRO A 220 4.98 -0.56 -16.18
C PRO A 220 4.44 0.85 -16.46
N THR A 221 3.65 1.36 -15.52
CA THR A 221 2.96 2.63 -15.63
C THR A 221 3.05 3.36 -14.30
N THR A 222 3.48 4.62 -14.35
CA THR A 222 3.51 5.53 -13.21
C THR A 222 2.58 6.70 -13.49
N VAL A 223 1.65 6.97 -12.56
CA VAL A 223 0.74 8.12 -12.60
C VAL A 223 1.09 9.06 -11.45
N THR A 224 1.56 10.26 -11.76
CA THR A 224 2.07 11.24 -10.80
C THR A 224 1.14 12.45 -10.73
N ASN A 225 0.73 12.85 -9.52
CA ASN A 225 -0.05 14.06 -9.32
C ASN A 225 0.84 15.31 -9.48
N LYS A 226 0.42 16.28 -10.31
CA LYS A 226 1.21 17.50 -10.59
C LYS A 226 1.28 18.45 -9.40
N LYS A 227 0.21 18.54 -8.60
CA LYS A 227 0.15 19.42 -7.42
C LYS A 227 0.93 18.86 -6.25
N ASN A 228 0.94 17.54 -6.10
CA ASN A 228 1.72 16.86 -5.08
C ASN A 228 2.45 15.63 -5.66
N PRO A 229 3.67 15.81 -6.19
CA PRO A 229 4.43 14.72 -6.82
C PRO A 229 4.79 13.56 -5.88
N SER A 230 4.71 13.75 -4.56
CA SER A 230 4.86 12.65 -3.60
C SER A 230 3.68 11.67 -3.61
N ASN A 231 2.53 12.10 -4.17
CA ASN A 231 1.38 11.25 -4.41
C ASN A 231 1.45 10.71 -5.85
N TYR A 232 1.75 9.42 -5.97
CA TYR A 232 1.84 8.74 -7.26
C TYR A 232 1.45 7.27 -7.14
N VAL A 233 1.08 6.69 -8.27
CA VAL A 233 0.71 5.28 -8.40
C VAL A 233 1.67 4.61 -9.35
N TYR A 234 2.14 3.42 -8.98
CA TYR A 234 2.86 2.52 -9.88
C TYR A 234 2.06 1.23 -10.07
N THR A 235 1.99 0.71 -11.29
CA THR A 235 1.39 -0.59 -11.59
C THR A 235 2.00 -1.19 -12.86
N GLU A 236 1.94 -2.51 -13.02
CA GLU A 236 2.30 -3.17 -14.28
C GLU A 236 1.08 -3.65 -15.08
N GLN A 237 -0.08 -3.69 -14.44
CA GLN A 237 -1.35 -3.97 -15.08
C GLN A 237 -2.44 -3.11 -14.45
N GLY A 238 -3.33 -2.56 -15.24
CA GLY A 238 -4.43 -1.80 -14.67
C GLY A 238 -5.42 -1.30 -15.71
N ARG A 239 -6.54 -0.78 -15.24
CA ARG A 239 -7.50 -0.06 -16.05
C ARG A 239 -8.02 1.17 -15.34
N TYR A 240 -8.29 2.21 -16.12
CA TYR A 240 -8.88 3.45 -15.66
C TYR A 240 -10.15 3.72 -16.43
N LEU A 241 -11.26 3.85 -15.70
CA LEU A 241 -12.57 4.24 -16.22
C LEU A 241 -12.69 5.77 -16.10
N MET A 242 -12.61 6.47 -17.22
CA MET A 242 -12.51 7.93 -17.25
C MET A 242 -13.80 8.63 -16.80
N ASN A 243 -14.95 8.01 -17.06
CA ASN A 243 -16.28 8.57 -16.73
C ASN A 243 -16.57 8.50 -15.23
N SER A 244 -16.32 7.34 -14.60
CA SER A 244 -16.55 7.13 -13.17
C SER A 244 -15.33 7.47 -12.30
N LYS A 245 -14.19 7.79 -12.91
CA LYS A 245 -12.90 8.06 -12.27
C LYS A 245 -12.43 6.91 -11.38
N GLU A 246 -12.65 5.69 -11.84
CA GLU A 246 -12.29 4.46 -11.13
C GLU A 246 -11.02 3.86 -11.69
N VAL A 247 -10.12 3.47 -10.80
CA VAL A 247 -8.83 2.86 -11.12
C VAL A 247 -8.83 1.46 -10.53
N TYR A 248 -8.45 0.49 -11.36
CA TYR A 248 -8.21 -0.89 -10.94
C TYR A 248 -6.75 -1.21 -11.26
N LEU A 249 -6.00 -1.65 -10.26
CA LEU A 249 -4.57 -1.92 -10.37
C LEU A 249 -4.31 -3.38 -10.02
N LYS A 250 -3.42 -4.00 -10.79
CA LYS A 250 -2.96 -5.37 -10.62
C LYS A 250 -1.46 -5.44 -10.88
N LYS A 251 -0.82 -6.46 -10.30
CA LYS A 251 0.59 -6.82 -10.53
C LYS A 251 1.57 -5.72 -10.14
N ASN A 252 2.30 -5.97 -9.05
CA ASN A 252 3.32 -5.06 -8.52
C ASN A 252 2.80 -3.63 -8.22
N SER A 253 1.51 -3.49 -7.93
CA SER A 253 0.86 -2.20 -7.72
C SER A 253 1.24 -1.57 -6.38
N ARG A 254 1.51 -0.25 -6.40
CA ARG A 254 1.86 0.54 -5.23
C ARG A 254 1.22 1.92 -5.33
N ILE A 255 0.55 2.35 -4.26
CA ILE A 255 -0.03 3.69 -4.16
C ILE A 255 0.73 4.46 -3.08
N HIS A 256 1.36 5.55 -3.49
CA HIS A 256 1.99 6.52 -2.61
C HIS A 256 1.00 7.66 -2.38
N TYR A 257 0.63 7.91 -1.13
CA TYR A 257 -0.32 8.96 -0.77
C TYR A 257 -0.03 9.52 0.62
N ASN A 258 0.08 10.85 0.75
CA ASN A 258 0.26 11.53 2.04
C ASN A 258 1.41 10.95 2.87
N GLY A 259 2.53 10.61 2.21
CA GLY A 259 3.71 9.99 2.84
C GLY A 259 3.58 8.50 3.18
N LYS A 260 2.45 7.86 2.89
CA LYS A 260 2.17 6.44 3.14
C LYS A 260 2.27 5.62 1.85
N ILE A 261 2.47 4.32 1.99
CA ILE A 261 2.55 3.39 0.87
C ILE A 261 1.55 2.27 1.08
N LEU A 262 0.59 2.12 0.16
CA LEU A 262 -0.33 0.99 0.11
C LEU A 262 0.07 0.03 -1.00
N THR A 263 0.11 -1.25 -0.67
CA THR A 263 0.33 -2.35 -1.62
C THR A 263 -0.71 -3.45 -1.41
N GLY A 264 -0.99 -4.20 -2.46
CA GLY A 264 -1.86 -5.38 -2.47
C GLY A 264 -1.85 -6.04 -3.85
N ASP A 265 -2.40 -7.24 -3.96
CA ASP A 265 -2.41 -8.01 -5.22
C ASP A 265 -3.43 -7.45 -6.22
N ASP A 266 -4.64 -7.16 -5.73
CA ASP A 266 -5.72 -6.49 -6.47
C ASP A 266 -6.10 -5.21 -5.73
N MET A 267 -6.05 -4.06 -6.41
CA MET A 267 -6.38 -2.77 -5.83
C MET A 267 -7.43 -2.02 -6.64
N TYR A 268 -8.24 -1.25 -5.94
CA TYR A 268 -9.29 -0.41 -6.48
C TYR A 268 -9.23 0.97 -5.83
N PHE A 269 -9.48 2.03 -6.59
CA PHE A 269 -9.60 3.37 -6.07
C PHE A 269 -10.60 4.19 -6.90
N ASN A 270 -11.42 4.98 -6.22
CA ASN A 270 -12.35 5.91 -6.83
C ASN A 270 -11.98 7.35 -6.46
N GLN A 271 -11.56 8.14 -7.44
CA GLN A 271 -11.05 9.51 -7.21
C GLN A 271 -12.14 10.47 -6.70
N ILE A 272 -13.41 10.27 -7.11
CA ILE A 272 -14.53 11.14 -6.71
C ILE A 272 -14.81 10.99 -5.22
N THR A 273 -14.89 9.74 -4.75
CA THR A 273 -15.23 9.43 -3.35
C THR A 273 -14.01 9.48 -2.42
N GLY A 274 -12.81 9.20 -2.93
CA GLY A 274 -11.60 9.00 -2.13
C GLY A 274 -11.59 7.63 -1.42
N PHE A 275 -12.42 6.69 -1.85
CA PHE A 275 -12.47 5.33 -1.34
C PHE A 275 -11.54 4.42 -2.15
N GLY A 276 -10.74 3.63 -1.44
CA GLY A 276 -9.87 2.62 -2.01
C GLY A 276 -10.02 1.28 -1.29
N LYS A 277 -9.70 0.22 -2.01
CA LYS A 277 -9.74 -1.17 -1.52
C LYS A 277 -8.52 -1.92 -2.05
N ALA A 278 -7.95 -2.78 -1.21
CA ALA A 278 -6.87 -3.69 -1.57
C ALA A 278 -7.19 -5.11 -1.08
N ILE A 279 -6.89 -6.11 -1.89
CA ILE A 279 -7.11 -7.53 -1.62
C ILE A 279 -5.80 -8.27 -1.89
N GLY A 280 -5.46 -9.22 -1.01
CA GLY A 280 -4.27 -10.05 -1.12
C GLY A 280 -2.99 -9.30 -0.74
N ASN A 281 -2.19 -9.90 0.14
CA ASN A 281 -0.91 -9.35 0.62
C ASN A 281 -0.94 -7.85 0.95
N VAL A 282 -2.03 -7.37 1.57
CA VAL A 282 -2.22 -5.95 1.84
C VAL A 282 -1.18 -5.50 2.86
N LYS A 283 -0.44 -4.45 2.51
CA LYS A 283 0.48 -3.75 3.42
C LYS A 283 0.28 -2.25 3.28
N LEU A 284 -0.04 -1.62 4.40
CA LEU A 284 -0.01 -0.18 4.62
C LEU A 284 1.25 0.18 5.40
N ASP A 285 2.13 0.94 4.74
CA ASP A 285 3.39 1.45 5.27
C ASP A 285 3.21 2.92 5.67
N ASP A 286 3.54 3.26 6.91
CA ASP A 286 3.52 4.62 7.43
C ASP A 286 4.89 4.97 8.03
N PRO A 287 5.83 5.45 7.19
CA PRO A 287 7.20 5.76 7.62
C PRO A 287 7.27 6.85 8.68
N ALA A 288 6.36 7.83 8.65
CA ALA A 288 6.30 8.89 9.66
C ALA A 288 6.03 8.34 11.07
N GLU A 289 5.29 7.23 11.13
CA GLU A 289 4.98 6.52 12.37
C GLU A 289 5.90 5.31 12.62
N ASN A 290 6.89 5.02 11.76
CA ASN A 290 7.68 3.78 11.82
C ASN A 290 6.80 2.53 11.99
N ARG A 291 5.70 2.46 11.23
CA ARG A 291 4.66 1.45 11.41
C ARG A 291 4.27 0.80 10.10
N TYR A 292 4.04 -0.52 10.16
CA TYR A 292 3.39 -1.30 9.12
C TYR A 292 2.06 -1.86 9.62
N ILE A 293 1.05 -1.95 8.77
CA ILE A 293 -0.17 -2.72 9.03
C ILE A 293 -0.40 -3.66 7.85
N LEU A 294 -0.55 -4.94 8.14
CA LEU A 294 -0.69 -6.00 7.14
C LEU A 294 -2.01 -6.74 7.31
N GLY A 295 -2.54 -7.35 6.24
CA GLY A 295 -3.73 -8.19 6.25
C GLY A 295 -4.07 -8.75 4.88
N GLY A 296 -5.16 -9.53 4.77
CA GLY A 296 -5.68 -10.03 3.49
C GLY A 296 -6.58 -9.01 2.77
N TYR A 297 -7.18 -8.09 3.52
CA TYR A 297 -8.12 -7.10 3.00
C TYR A 297 -7.94 -5.74 3.66
N GLY A 298 -7.93 -4.67 2.86
CA GLY A 298 -7.82 -3.30 3.34
C GLY A 298 -8.77 -2.34 2.63
N GLU A 299 -9.36 -1.42 3.40
CA GLU A 299 -10.15 -0.29 2.93
C GLU A 299 -9.46 1.00 3.35
N ILE A 300 -9.30 1.94 2.41
CA ILE A 300 -8.72 3.25 2.65
C ILE A 300 -9.74 4.33 2.33
N TYR A 301 -9.83 5.31 3.22
CA TYR A 301 -10.63 6.52 3.05
C TYR A 301 -9.68 7.71 3.07
N GLU A 302 -9.27 8.16 1.89
CA GLU A 302 -8.25 9.21 1.72
C GLU A 302 -8.67 10.52 2.40
N LYS A 303 -9.93 10.94 2.20
CA LYS A 303 -10.46 12.22 2.68
C LYS A 303 -10.50 12.33 4.21
N THR A 304 -10.56 11.20 4.92
CA THR A 304 -10.56 11.14 6.39
C THR A 304 -9.26 10.59 6.96
N ASP A 305 -8.27 10.31 6.10
CA ASP A 305 -7.00 9.64 6.40
C ASP A 305 -7.18 8.45 7.34
N SER A 306 -8.09 7.55 6.96
CA SER A 306 -8.41 6.35 7.73
C SER A 306 -8.29 5.08 6.90
N ALA A 307 -7.92 4.01 7.58
CA ALA A 307 -7.66 2.71 7.01
C ALA A 307 -8.25 1.61 7.90
N VAL A 308 -8.97 0.67 7.30
CA VAL A 308 -9.48 -0.53 7.96
C VAL A 308 -8.81 -1.73 7.33
N ILE A 309 -8.18 -2.58 8.14
CA ILE A 309 -7.49 -3.79 7.68
C ILE A 309 -8.05 -5.00 8.43
N THR A 310 -8.37 -6.04 7.68
CA THR A 310 -8.98 -7.30 8.14
C THR A 310 -8.31 -8.51 7.49
N GLU A 311 -8.86 -9.72 7.72
CA GLU A 311 -8.30 -11.00 7.28
C GLU A 311 -6.89 -11.26 7.83
N LYS A 312 -6.84 -11.67 9.11
CA LYS A 312 -5.61 -11.84 9.89
C LYS A 312 -4.75 -10.56 9.96
N PRO A 313 -5.34 -9.40 10.34
CA PRO A 313 -4.61 -8.16 10.35
C PRO A 313 -3.61 -8.11 11.51
N TYR A 314 -2.45 -7.53 11.27
CA TYR A 314 -1.49 -7.21 12.33
C TYR A 314 -0.69 -5.95 12.01
N ALA A 315 -0.40 -5.17 13.05
CA ALA A 315 0.44 -4.00 13.00
C ALA A 315 1.81 -4.28 13.62
N ILE A 316 2.83 -3.63 13.09
CA ILE A 316 4.21 -3.67 13.57
C ILE A 316 4.64 -2.22 13.80
N LYS A 317 4.97 -1.86 15.03
CA LYS A 317 5.66 -0.60 15.36
C LYS A 317 7.14 -0.91 15.55
N VAL A 318 7.98 -0.34 14.69
CA VAL A 318 9.43 -0.55 14.73
C VAL A 318 10.03 0.40 15.76
N LEU A 319 10.80 -0.15 16.70
CA LEU A 319 11.57 0.60 17.70
C LEU A 319 13.07 0.48 17.38
N LYS A 320 13.92 1.22 18.10
CA LYS A 320 15.39 1.17 17.89
C LYS A 320 16.00 -0.23 18.02
N THR A 321 15.52 -1.04 18.97
CA THR A 321 16.14 -2.33 19.34
C THR A 321 15.16 -3.50 19.34
N ASP A 322 13.88 -3.26 19.06
CA ASP A 322 12.81 -4.26 19.15
C ASP A 322 11.63 -3.83 18.28
N SER A 323 10.54 -4.60 18.27
CA SER A 323 9.29 -4.22 17.63
C SER A 323 8.09 -4.61 18.48
N VAL A 324 7.01 -3.84 18.36
CA VAL A 324 5.73 -4.16 18.98
C VAL A 324 4.80 -4.67 17.91
N TYR A 325 4.31 -5.90 18.10
CA TYR A 325 3.40 -6.58 17.21
C TYR A 325 2.00 -6.57 17.84
N ILE A 326 1.00 -6.13 17.08
CA ILE A 326 -0.40 -6.06 17.54
C ILE A 326 -1.29 -6.74 16.50
N ALA A 327 -2.01 -7.79 16.90
CA ALA A 327 -3.01 -8.44 16.04
C ALA A 327 -4.41 -8.37 16.64
N ALA A 328 -5.43 -8.46 15.80
CA ALA A 328 -6.84 -8.46 16.18
C ALA A 328 -7.70 -9.05 15.05
N LYS A 329 -9.03 -9.11 15.20
CA LYS A 329 -9.91 -9.42 14.07
C LYS A 329 -10.01 -8.28 13.05
N LYS A 330 -9.91 -7.03 13.53
CA LYS A 330 -9.98 -5.80 12.72
C LYS A 330 -9.05 -4.75 13.30
N ILE A 331 -8.24 -4.13 12.45
CA ILE A 331 -7.42 -2.97 12.80
C ILE A 331 -7.95 -1.75 12.05
N LEU A 332 -8.20 -0.67 12.78
CA LEU A 332 -8.54 0.64 12.24
C LEU A 332 -7.41 1.60 12.59
N ALA A 333 -6.77 2.20 11.59
CA ALA A 333 -5.81 3.29 11.77
C ALA A 333 -6.40 4.57 11.20
N TYR A 334 -6.24 5.70 11.88
CA TYR A 334 -6.72 6.99 11.39
C TYR A 334 -5.92 8.15 11.97
N GLN A 335 -5.90 9.26 11.24
CA GLN A 335 -5.34 10.51 11.73
C GLN A 335 -6.43 11.58 11.92
N LYS A 336 -6.34 12.39 12.97
CA LYS A 336 -7.26 13.50 13.23
C LYS A 336 -6.50 14.75 13.65
N LEU A 337 -6.99 15.91 13.22
CA LEU A 337 -6.49 17.19 13.69
C LEU A 337 -6.94 17.40 15.15
N ASP A 338 -5.99 17.69 16.03
CA ASP A 338 -6.27 18.14 17.39
C ASP A 338 -6.69 19.62 17.33
N SER A 339 -7.92 19.91 17.75
CA SER A 339 -8.47 21.27 17.69
C SER A 339 -7.77 22.26 18.62
N LYS A 340 -7.03 21.78 19.64
CA LYS A 340 -6.32 22.64 20.59
C LYS A 340 -4.92 22.98 20.11
N THR A 341 -4.21 22.01 19.54
CA THR A 341 -2.80 22.19 19.14
C THR A 341 -2.62 22.45 17.65
N GLY A 342 -3.65 22.18 16.84
CA GLY A 342 -3.54 22.19 15.38
C GLY A 342 -2.65 21.06 14.84
N GLN A 343 -2.20 20.14 15.70
CA GLN A 343 -1.35 19.02 15.30
C GLN A 343 -2.21 17.84 14.86
N LYS A 344 -1.79 17.17 13.80
CA LYS A 344 -2.41 15.91 13.37
C LYS A 344 -1.94 14.76 14.26
N LYS A 345 -2.88 14.07 14.92
CA LYS A 345 -2.63 12.94 15.81
C LYS A 345 -2.98 11.62 15.14
N SER A 346 -2.15 10.60 15.36
CA SER A 346 -2.30 9.24 14.84
C SER A 346 -2.90 8.31 15.89
N TYR A 347 -3.87 7.51 15.45
CA TYR A 347 -4.60 6.57 16.28
C TYR A 347 -4.69 5.21 15.61
N MET A 348 -4.68 4.17 16.44
CA MET A 348 -4.94 2.80 16.03
C MET A 348 -5.93 2.13 17.00
N ARG A 349 -6.85 1.34 16.46
CA ARG A 349 -7.80 0.52 17.23
C ARG A 349 -7.76 -0.91 16.72
N ALA A 350 -7.54 -1.84 17.63
CA ALA A 350 -7.55 -3.27 17.42
C ALA A 350 -8.80 -3.84 18.09
N PHE A 351 -9.75 -4.33 17.29
CA PHE A 351 -11.05 -4.80 17.76
C PHE A 351 -11.11 -6.32 17.79
N LYS A 352 -11.55 -6.85 18.94
CA LYS A 352 -11.77 -8.28 19.21
C LYS A 352 -10.50 -9.12 19.12
N GLN A 353 -10.27 -9.92 20.16
CA GLN A 353 -9.08 -10.77 20.30
C GLN A 353 -7.78 -9.98 20.11
N ALA A 354 -7.68 -8.78 20.68
CA ALA A 354 -6.44 -8.02 20.64
C ALA A 354 -5.31 -8.80 21.33
N ARG A 355 -4.19 -8.95 20.64
CA ARG A 355 -2.95 -9.57 21.12
C ARG A 355 -1.79 -8.63 20.85
N MET A 356 -0.95 -8.44 21.84
CA MET A 356 0.26 -7.63 21.73
C MET A 356 1.48 -8.46 22.15
N PHE A 357 2.51 -8.45 21.33
CA PHE A 357 3.80 -9.06 21.64
C PHE A 357 4.93 -8.06 21.47
N LYS A 358 5.79 -8.03 22.49
CA LYS A 358 7.12 -7.42 22.51
C LYS A 358 8.04 -8.38 23.28
N THR A 359 9.33 -8.38 23.00
CA THR A 359 10.30 -9.32 23.60
C THR A 359 10.19 -9.39 25.14
N ASN A 360 9.99 -8.26 25.81
CA ASN A 360 9.89 -8.17 27.28
C ASN A 360 8.48 -7.92 27.83
N ALA A 361 7.45 -7.86 26.98
CA ALA A 361 6.08 -7.54 27.37
C ALA A 361 5.05 -8.20 26.46
N GLN A 362 4.01 -8.80 27.05
CA GLN A 362 2.94 -9.44 26.32
C GLN A 362 1.59 -8.96 26.83
N GLY A 363 0.61 -8.85 25.95
CA GLY A 363 -0.73 -8.38 26.29
C GLY A 363 -1.82 -9.12 25.54
N ARG A 364 -2.94 -9.36 26.24
CA ARG A 364 -4.16 -9.93 25.69
C ARG A 364 -5.35 -9.13 26.20
N SER A 365 -6.31 -8.81 25.34
CA SER A 365 -7.57 -8.18 25.72
C SER A 365 -8.67 -8.48 24.70
N ASP A 366 -9.91 -8.07 24.98
CA ASP A 366 -10.94 -8.04 23.93
C ASP A 366 -10.53 -7.03 22.85
N SER A 367 -10.24 -5.80 23.24
CA SER A 367 -9.87 -4.72 22.31
C SER A 367 -8.73 -3.86 22.86
N LEU A 368 -8.04 -3.16 21.95
CA LEU A 368 -6.95 -2.24 22.24
C LEU A 368 -7.15 -0.95 21.46
N ALA A 369 -6.93 0.20 22.09
CA ALA A 369 -6.84 1.49 21.43
C ALA A 369 -5.47 2.10 21.74
N TYR A 370 -4.80 2.65 20.73
CA TYR A 370 -3.49 3.26 20.84
C TYR A 370 -3.55 4.67 20.26
N ASN A 371 -3.24 5.66 21.08
CA ASN A 371 -2.90 7.00 20.64
C ASN A 371 -1.38 7.05 20.44
N GLU A 372 -0.96 6.99 19.18
CA GLU A 372 0.45 6.86 18.82
C GLU A 372 1.22 8.14 19.09
N THR A 373 0.62 9.28 18.76
CA THR A 373 1.23 10.59 18.96
C THR A 373 1.49 10.89 20.44
N ASP A 374 0.55 10.51 21.31
CA ASP A 374 0.68 10.77 22.76
C ASP A 374 1.30 9.58 23.52
N GLY A 375 1.58 8.45 22.87
CA GLY A 375 2.18 7.27 23.51
C GLY A 375 1.25 6.56 24.51
N VAL A 376 -0.06 6.51 24.26
CA VAL A 376 -1.04 5.97 25.24
C VAL A 376 -1.79 4.77 24.70
N MET A 377 -1.61 3.60 25.33
CA MET A 377 -2.35 2.37 25.00
C MET A 377 -3.43 2.06 26.04
N HIS A 378 -4.63 1.77 25.57
CA HIS A 378 -5.79 1.39 26.37
C HIS A 378 -6.22 -0.04 26.00
N PHE A 379 -6.13 -0.95 26.96
CA PHE A 379 -6.61 -2.32 26.84
C PHE A 379 -7.94 -2.45 27.58
N VAL A 380 -8.94 -3.03 26.91
CA VAL A 380 -10.31 -3.15 27.44
C VAL A 380 -10.87 -4.55 27.25
N GLY A 381 -11.77 -4.93 28.16
CA GLY A 381 -12.42 -6.24 28.15
C GLY A 381 -11.52 -7.33 28.74
N LYS A 382 -11.31 -7.25 30.06
CA LYS A 382 -10.52 -8.20 30.87
C LYS A 382 -9.09 -8.41 30.36
N PRO A 383 -8.29 -7.32 30.23
CA PRO A 383 -6.91 -7.45 29.81
C PRO A 383 -6.06 -8.28 30.78
N ILE A 384 -5.14 -9.04 30.21
CA ILE A 384 -4.04 -9.72 30.91
C ILE A 384 -2.74 -9.23 30.30
N PHE A 385 -1.82 -8.77 31.15
CA PHE A 385 -0.51 -8.28 30.75
C PHE A 385 0.58 -9.03 31.49
N TRP A 386 1.65 -9.37 30.78
CA TRP A 386 2.81 -10.06 31.34
C TRP A 386 4.09 -9.28 31.06
N ALA A 387 4.97 -9.23 32.05
CA ALA A 387 6.32 -8.69 31.92
C ALA A 387 7.28 -9.49 32.82
N GLY A 388 8.26 -10.18 32.24
CA GLY A 388 9.11 -11.12 32.99
C GLY A 388 8.28 -12.18 33.70
N GLU A 389 8.52 -12.41 35.00
CA GLU A 389 7.74 -13.34 35.85
C GLU A 389 6.63 -12.63 36.64
N ARG A 390 5.99 -11.64 36.02
CA ARG A 390 4.89 -10.87 36.58
C ARG A 390 3.69 -10.87 35.63
N GLN A 391 2.50 -10.89 36.21
CA GLN A 391 1.23 -10.79 35.52
C GLN A 391 0.36 -9.73 36.18
N VAL A 392 -0.36 -8.95 35.37
CA VAL A 392 -1.30 -7.92 35.82
C VAL A 392 -2.62 -8.09 35.08
N THR A 393 -3.73 -8.00 35.82
CA THR A 393 -5.10 -8.08 35.30
C THR A 393 -5.99 -7.01 35.92
N GLY A 394 -7.07 -6.68 35.21
CA GLY A 394 -8.15 -5.82 35.69
C GLY A 394 -9.25 -5.70 34.62
N ASP A 395 -10.20 -4.80 34.79
CA ASP A 395 -11.22 -4.52 33.77
C ASP A 395 -10.65 -3.75 32.59
N THR A 396 -9.76 -2.80 32.91
CA THR A 396 -9.05 -1.97 31.94
C THR A 396 -7.63 -1.69 32.37
N ILE A 397 -6.71 -1.62 31.40
CA ILE A 397 -5.31 -1.26 31.62
C ILE A 397 -4.97 -0.09 30.69
N ARG A 398 -4.34 0.95 31.22
CA ARG A 398 -3.78 2.07 30.43
C ARG A 398 -2.28 2.11 30.63
N ALA A 399 -1.52 2.06 29.55
CA ALA A 399 -0.08 2.23 29.57
C ALA A 399 0.27 3.58 28.94
N TYR A 400 1.12 4.34 29.64
CA TYR A 400 1.61 5.65 29.23
C TYR A 400 3.10 5.51 28.93
N SER A 401 3.49 5.85 27.71
CA SER A 401 4.87 5.80 27.24
C SER A 401 5.24 7.10 26.54
N THR A 402 6.53 7.24 26.22
CA THR A 402 6.97 8.21 25.21
C THR A 402 6.33 7.89 23.84
N PRO A 403 6.18 8.88 22.93
CA PRO A 403 5.58 8.66 21.61
C PRO A 403 6.30 7.59 20.78
N ASP A 404 7.62 7.48 20.93
CA ASP A 404 8.46 6.46 20.29
C ASP A 404 8.42 5.09 20.99
N MET A 405 7.60 4.94 22.04
CA MET A 405 7.43 3.75 22.87
C MET A 405 8.74 3.17 23.44
N GLN A 406 9.81 3.98 23.51
CA GLN A 406 11.10 3.54 24.07
C GLN A 406 11.08 3.49 25.59
N ARG A 407 10.34 4.40 26.23
CA ARG A 407 10.22 4.47 27.69
C ARG A 407 8.77 4.43 28.10
N ILE A 408 8.44 3.46 28.96
CA ILE A 408 7.16 3.45 29.69
C ILE A 408 7.34 4.38 30.89
N ASP A 409 6.38 5.26 31.11
CA ASP A 409 6.29 6.13 32.27
C ASP A 409 5.47 5.46 33.38
N SER A 410 4.25 5.05 33.03
CA SER A 410 3.33 4.46 34.02
C SER A 410 2.32 3.50 33.39
N VAL A 411 1.83 2.57 34.21
CA VAL A 411 0.74 1.66 33.87
C VAL A 411 -0.33 1.77 34.93
N ARG A 412 -1.56 2.03 34.52
CA ARG A 412 -2.72 2.15 35.40
C ARG A 412 -3.73 1.05 35.11
N VAL A 413 -4.02 0.25 36.11
CA VAL A 413 -4.95 -0.88 36.11
C VAL A 413 -6.18 -0.46 36.90
N MET A 414 -7.37 -0.60 36.33
CA MET A 414 -8.62 -0.13 36.93
C MET A 414 -9.68 -1.21 36.85
N GLY A 415 -10.43 -1.35 37.94
CA GLY A 415 -11.46 -2.38 38.10
C GLY A 415 -10.80 -3.71 38.44
N ASP A 416 -11.01 -4.20 39.67
CA ASP A 416 -10.45 -5.44 40.21
C ASP A 416 -8.98 -5.66 39.83
N ALA A 417 -8.16 -4.64 40.10
CA ALA A 417 -6.74 -4.65 39.76
C ALA A 417 -6.02 -5.72 40.58
N PHE A 418 -5.35 -6.64 39.89
CA PHE A 418 -4.66 -7.77 40.50
C PHE A 418 -3.28 -7.93 39.86
N ALA A 419 -2.24 -8.02 40.67
CA ALA A 419 -0.90 -8.37 40.22
C ALA A 419 -0.40 -9.64 40.91
N ILE A 420 0.24 -10.51 40.12
CA ILE A 420 0.88 -11.75 40.56
C ILE A 420 2.34 -11.68 40.14
N SER A 421 3.25 -12.08 41.03
CA SER A 421 4.65 -12.26 40.68
C SER A 421 5.23 -13.49 41.35
N LYS A 422 6.12 -14.19 40.65
CA LYS A 422 6.84 -15.33 41.21
C LYS A 422 7.79 -14.85 42.32
N VAL A 423 7.80 -15.53 43.47
CA VAL A 423 8.72 -15.20 44.58
C VAL A 423 10.16 -15.50 44.19
N ASP A 424 10.40 -16.72 43.72
CA ASP A 424 11.66 -17.12 43.11
C ASP A 424 11.38 -17.73 41.73
N SER A 425 11.93 -17.08 40.70
CA SER A 425 11.77 -17.46 39.29
C SER A 425 12.62 -18.67 38.87
N LEU A 426 13.60 -19.07 39.69
CA LEU A 426 14.51 -20.17 39.38
C LEU A 426 13.95 -21.53 39.80
N ASN A 427 12.88 -21.54 40.63
CA ASN A 427 12.25 -22.76 41.10
C ASN A 427 10.79 -22.90 40.65
N LEU A 428 10.29 -24.13 40.66
CA LEU A 428 8.91 -24.47 40.29
C LEU A 428 7.98 -24.61 41.51
N LYS A 429 8.32 -23.97 42.64
CA LYS A 429 7.40 -23.94 43.79
C LYS A 429 6.20 -23.06 43.47
N ASP A 430 5.02 -23.37 43.98
CA ASP A 430 3.79 -22.57 43.80
C ASP A 430 3.73 -21.30 44.68
N GLU A 431 4.87 -20.62 44.81
CA GLU A 431 5.03 -19.44 45.65
C GLU A 431 4.94 -18.16 44.82
N PHE A 432 3.88 -17.38 45.09
CA PHE A 432 3.56 -16.16 44.37
C PHE A 432 3.20 -15.02 45.33
N ASN A 433 3.84 -13.87 45.13
CA ASN A 433 3.39 -12.63 45.72
C ASN A 433 2.16 -12.14 44.95
N GLN A 434 1.12 -11.75 45.69
CA GLN A 434 -0.17 -11.33 45.15
C GLN A 434 -0.55 -10.01 45.78
N VAL A 435 -1.00 -9.06 44.97
CA VAL A 435 -1.57 -7.81 45.46
C VAL A 435 -2.79 -7.43 44.65
N LYS A 436 -3.87 -7.05 45.32
CA LYS A 436 -5.12 -6.65 44.68
C LYS A 436 -5.77 -5.44 45.33
N GLY A 437 -6.59 -4.73 44.56
CA GLY A 437 -7.37 -3.58 45.02
C GLY A 437 -8.24 -3.00 43.89
N LYS A 438 -8.91 -1.87 44.12
CA LYS A 438 -9.75 -1.23 43.09
C LYS A 438 -8.95 -0.64 41.93
N ILE A 439 -7.81 -0.02 42.23
CA ILE A 439 -6.94 0.64 41.25
C ILE A 439 -5.49 0.34 41.60
N MET A 440 -4.68 0.04 40.59
CA MET A 440 -3.23 -0.06 40.72
C MET A 440 -2.54 0.88 39.73
N THR A 441 -1.56 1.63 40.21
CA THR A 441 -0.68 2.45 39.37
C THR A 441 0.76 2.03 39.57
N ILE A 442 1.44 1.72 38.47
CA ILE A 442 2.81 1.26 38.42
C ILE A 442 3.63 2.35 37.74
N TYR A 443 4.66 2.85 38.41
CA TYR A 443 5.55 3.90 37.93
C TYR A 443 6.92 3.32 37.56
N PHE A 444 7.46 3.82 36.46
CA PHE A 444 8.76 3.44 35.94
C PHE A 444 9.70 4.64 35.93
N GLN A 445 10.96 4.40 36.27
CA GLN A 445 12.04 5.39 36.13
C GLN A 445 13.19 4.74 35.36
N GLU A 446 13.64 5.40 34.29
CA GLU A 446 14.71 4.87 33.41
C GLU A 446 14.45 3.45 32.89
N GLY A 447 13.17 3.11 32.66
CA GLY A 447 12.74 1.79 32.19
C GLY A 447 12.72 0.70 33.28
N GLN A 448 13.05 1.06 34.53
CA GLN A 448 12.96 0.16 35.68
C GLN A 448 11.70 0.45 36.50
N LEU A 449 11.14 -0.61 37.09
CA LEU A 449 10.03 -0.49 38.03
C LEU A 449 10.52 0.28 39.27
N LYS A 450 9.90 1.41 39.56
CA LYS A 450 10.25 2.26 40.71
C LYS A 450 9.27 2.05 41.86
N GLU A 451 7.98 2.11 41.56
CA GLU A 451 6.95 2.17 42.58
C GLU A 451 5.65 1.55 42.05
N ALA A 452 4.92 0.85 42.90
CA ALA A 452 3.56 0.40 42.64
C ALA A 452 2.64 0.86 43.77
N ARG A 453 1.51 1.49 43.43
CA ARG A 453 0.48 1.92 44.38
C ARG A 453 -0.81 1.18 44.11
N VAL A 454 -1.38 0.57 45.13
CA VAL A 454 -2.65 -0.16 45.06
C VAL A 454 -3.64 0.48 46.02
N LYS A 455 -4.77 0.96 45.52
CA LYS A 455 -5.76 1.72 46.28
C LYS A 455 -7.13 1.06 46.31
N GLY A 456 -7.81 1.24 47.43
CA GLY A 456 -9.21 0.84 47.63
C GLY A 456 -9.31 -0.61 48.06
N ASN A 457 -9.37 -0.82 49.38
CA ASN A 457 -9.35 -2.15 50.02
C ASN A 457 -8.20 -3.00 49.49
N ALA A 458 -6.99 -2.45 49.54
CA ALA A 458 -5.81 -3.11 49.05
C ALA A 458 -5.49 -4.32 49.94
N GLN A 459 -5.26 -5.47 49.32
CA GLN A 459 -4.91 -6.71 50.01
C GLN A 459 -3.67 -7.32 49.37
N ALA A 460 -2.76 -7.86 50.18
CA ALA A 460 -1.58 -8.55 49.70
C ALA A 460 -1.35 -9.88 50.42
N ILE A 461 -0.85 -10.85 49.68
CA ILE A 461 -0.25 -12.08 50.19
C ILE A 461 1.19 -12.08 49.70
N THR A 462 2.15 -11.94 50.61
CA THR A 462 3.58 -11.91 50.28
C THR A 462 4.35 -12.93 51.09
N TYR A 463 5.45 -13.41 50.51
CA TYR A 463 6.34 -14.33 51.20
C TYR A 463 7.48 -13.54 51.84
N ALA A 464 7.68 -13.75 53.14
CA ALA A 464 8.71 -13.09 53.93
C ALA A 464 9.94 -13.99 54.05
N ASP A 465 11.08 -13.49 53.58
CA ASP A 465 12.36 -14.17 53.56
C ASP A 465 13.34 -13.50 54.52
N ASN A 466 14.14 -14.29 55.23
CA ASN A 466 15.30 -13.81 55.98
C ASN A 466 16.55 -14.14 55.19
N GLN A 467 17.42 -13.17 54.94
CA GLN A 467 18.70 -13.44 54.29
C GLN A 467 19.82 -13.35 55.33
N ASP A 468 20.57 -14.43 55.48
CA ASP A 468 21.78 -14.41 56.30
C ASP A 468 22.83 -13.49 55.65
N GLU A 469 23.27 -12.47 56.38
CA GLU A 469 24.13 -11.41 55.83
C GLU A 469 25.49 -11.92 55.34
N LYS A 470 26.01 -13.01 55.95
CA LYS A 470 27.35 -13.56 55.70
C LYS A 470 27.36 -14.63 54.61
N THR A 471 26.40 -15.55 54.66
CA THR A 471 26.29 -16.68 53.73
C THR A 471 25.41 -16.36 52.53
N LYS A 472 24.67 -15.25 52.58
CA LYS A 472 23.66 -14.84 51.59
C LYS A 472 22.54 -15.87 51.37
N LYS A 473 22.46 -16.89 52.23
CA LYS A 473 21.42 -17.91 52.20
C LYS A 473 20.09 -17.29 52.61
N VAL A 474 19.05 -17.61 51.84
CA VAL A 474 17.68 -17.11 52.06
C VAL A 474 16.86 -18.22 52.72
N ASP A 475 16.34 -17.94 53.91
CA ASP A 475 15.45 -18.82 54.66
C ASP A 475 14.04 -18.21 54.73
N ARG A 476 13.03 -18.98 54.31
CA ARG A 476 11.63 -18.55 54.29
C ARG A 476 11.07 -18.47 55.72
N ILE A 477 10.69 -17.27 56.15
CA ILE A 477 10.11 -17.01 57.49
C ILE A 477 8.63 -17.40 57.51
N GLY A 478 7.88 -17.05 56.46
CA GLY A 478 6.45 -17.29 56.42
C GLY A 478 5.72 -16.55 55.31
N ILE A 479 4.40 -16.46 55.45
CA ILE A 479 3.48 -15.75 54.57
C ILE A 479 2.84 -14.61 55.34
N ALA A 480 2.98 -13.40 54.82
CA ALA A 480 2.35 -12.20 55.33
C ALA A 480 1.04 -11.93 54.59
N TYR A 481 -0.03 -11.69 55.35
CA TYR A 481 -1.31 -11.22 54.85
C TYR A 481 -1.49 -9.78 55.28
N SER A 482 -1.61 -8.87 54.31
CA SER A 482 -1.79 -7.45 54.58
C SER A 482 -3.11 -6.95 54.03
N THR A 483 -3.82 -6.13 54.81
CA THR A 483 -5.01 -5.39 54.35
C THR A 483 -4.89 -3.93 54.74
N CYS A 484 -5.11 -3.03 53.77
CA CYS A 484 -4.84 -1.59 53.87
C CYS A 484 -5.84 -0.78 53.04
N GLY A 485 -6.01 0.51 53.34
CA GLY A 485 -6.65 1.45 52.42
C GLY A 485 -5.84 1.64 51.14
N GLU A 486 -4.52 1.71 51.28
CA GLU A 486 -3.55 1.78 50.18
C GLU A 486 -2.27 0.99 50.52
N ILE A 487 -1.75 0.24 49.54
CA ILE A 487 -0.44 -0.41 49.61
C ILE A 487 0.48 0.32 48.63
N ILE A 488 1.62 0.81 49.12
CA ILE A 488 2.70 1.38 48.31
C ILE A 488 3.89 0.42 48.39
N THR A 489 4.43 0.06 47.24
CA THR A 489 5.61 -0.80 47.13
C THR A 489 6.69 -0.07 46.35
N GLU A 490 7.82 0.18 46.98
CA GLU A 490 9.02 0.75 46.35
C GLU A 490 9.99 -0.35 45.94
N PHE A 491 10.65 -0.16 44.81
CA PHE A 491 11.58 -1.12 44.24
C PHE A 491 12.96 -0.48 44.04
N GLU A 492 14.00 -1.20 44.45
CA GLU A 492 15.40 -0.84 44.19
C GLU A 492 16.16 -2.10 43.76
N GLU A 493 17.06 -1.97 42.79
CA GLU A 493 17.77 -3.09 42.16
C GLU A 493 16.83 -4.25 41.71
N LYS A 494 15.59 -3.92 41.29
CA LYS A 494 14.54 -4.87 40.88
C LYS A 494 13.95 -5.73 42.00
N LYS A 495 14.30 -5.48 43.27
CA LYS A 495 13.74 -6.13 44.46
C LYS A 495 12.77 -5.19 45.17
N VAL A 496 11.85 -5.76 45.94
CA VAL A 496 10.97 -4.98 46.82
C VAL A 496 11.80 -4.45 47.98
N GLN A 497 11.80 -3.14 48.18
CA GLN A 497 12.48 -2.45 49.28
C GLN A 497 11.53 -2.21 50.45
N THR A 498 10.44 -1.51 50.18
CA THR A 498 9.53 -1.01 51.21
C THR A 498 8.10 -1.32 50.81
N ILE A 499 7.34 -1.94 51.72
CA ILE A 499 5.89 -2.08 51.61
C ILE A 499 5.27 -1.19 52.68
N THR A 500 4.70 -0.06 52.27
CA THR A 500 4.01 0.86 53.16
C THR A 500 2.51 0.62 53.06
N CYS A 501 1.89 0.34 54.20
CA CYS A 501 0.45 0.18 54.34
C CYS A 501 -0.13 1.48 54.89
N ASN A 502 -0.74 2.28 54.03
CA ASN A 502 -1.37 3.52 54.42
C ASN A 502 -2.84 3.25 54.81
N ILE A 503 -3.23 3.76 55.98
CA ILE A 503 -4.61 3.76 56.50
C ILE A 503 -5.11 2.35 56.88
N GLY A 504 -5.28 2.12 58.19
CA GLY A 504 -5.91 0.90 58.72
C GLY A 504 -5.10 -0.37 58.49
N ALA A 505 -3.80 -0.35 58.80
CA ALA A 505 -2.89 -1.45 58.55
C ALA A 505 -3.13 -2.64 59.48
N LEU A 506 -3.51 -3.78 58.89
CA LEU A 506 -3.48 -5.09 59.55
C LEU A 506 -2.57 -6.00 58.74
N THR A 507 -1.46 -6.44 59.34
CA THR A 507 -0.53 -7.40 58.73
C THR A 507 -0.28 -8.55 59.69
N ASP A 508 -0.66 -9.76 59.29
CA ASP A 508 -0.39 -10.98 60.02
C ASP A 508 0.67 -11.80 59.30
N LEU A 509 1.75 -12.18 60.00
CA LEU A 509 2.78 -13.08 59.48
C LEU A 509 2.61 -14.48 60.10
N TYR A 510 2.34 -15.46 59.26
CA TYR A 510 2.21 -16.86 59.69
C TYR A 510 3.38 -17.69 59.16
N PRO A 511 4.00 -18.55 60.00
CA PRO A 511 5.01 -19.48 59.53
C PRO A 511 4.39 -20.48 58.54
N MET A 512 5.21 -21.00 57.62
CA MET A 512 4.76 -21.94 56.57
C MET A 512 4.03 -23.18 57.14
N SER A 513 4.37 -23.59 58.36
CA SER A 513 3.74 -24.72 59.07
C SER A 513 2.28 -24.48 59.49
N LYS A 514 1.80 -23.24 59.50
CA LYS A 514 0.42 -22.88 59.88
C LYS A 514 -0.48 -22.55 58.69
N VAL A 515 0.07 -22.45 57.47
CA VAL A 515 -0.66 -22.00 56.29
C VAL A 515 -0.91 -23.15 55.32
N ALA A 516 -2.16 -23.62 55.32
CA ALA A 516 -2.63 -24.61 54.35
C ALA A 516 -2.53 -24.05 52.91
N LYS A 517 -2.27 -24.94 51.93
CA LYS A 517 -2.13 -24.58 50.51
C LYS A 517 -3.24 -23.66 49.99
N ALA A 518 -4.50 -23.97 50.29
CA ALA A 518 -5.65 -23.20 49.81
C ALA A 518 -5.66 -21.74 50.31
N LYS A 519 -5.04 -21.45 51.46
CA LYS A 519 -4.94 -20.09 52.01
C LYS A 519 -3.75 -19.30 51.46
N ARG A 520 -2.88 -19.91 50.66
CA ARG A 520 -1.72 -19.23 50.05
C ARG A 520 -2.10 -18.37 48.84
N PHE A 521 -3.34 -18.49 48.37
CA PHE A 521 -3.85 -17.82 47.19
C PHE A 521 -5.13 -17.06 47.51
N PHE A 522 -5.33 -15.91 46.86
CA PHE A 522 -6.66 -15.30 46.86
C PHE A 522 -7.64 -16.15 46.03
N PRO A 523 -8.95 -16.12 46.32
CA PRO A 523 -9.95 -16.90 45.57
C PRO A 523 -9.97 -16.61 44.05
N ASP A 524 -9.62 -15.38 43.67
CA ASP A 524 -9.53 -14.86 42.30
C ASP A 524 -8.13 -15.02 41.67
N PHE A 525 -7.23 -15.76 42.32
CA PHE A 525 -5.89 -16.05 41.79
C PHE A 525 -5.97 -16.84 40.47
N ASN A 526 -5.29 -16.32 39.45
CA ASN A 526 -5.15 -16.98 38.15
C ASN A 526 -3.78 -16.67 37.53
N TRP A 527 -2.81 -17.55 37.70
CA TRP A 527 -1.51 -17.46 37.02
C TRP A 527 -1.60 -18.06 35.62
N ASN A 528 -1.87 -17.23 34.62
CA ASN A 528 -2.17 -17.69 33.27
C ASN A 528 -0.90 -17.79 32.43
N THR A 529 -0.27 -18.96 32.44
CA THR A 529 0.86 -19.28 31.56
C THR A 529 0.43 -19.79 30.19
N LYS A 530 -0.79 -20.33 30.09
CA LYS A 530 -1.30 -20.98 28.88
C LYS A 530 -1.56 -19.99 27.74
N ASP A 531 -2.16 -18.84 28.07
CA ASP A 531 -2.49 -17.80 27.10
C ASP A 531 -1.34 -16.83 26.82
N ARG A 532 -0.22 -17.00 27.53
CA ARG A 532 0.94 -16.12 27.41
C ARG A 532 1.67 -16.38 26.08
N LEU A 533 1.85 -15.30 25.33
CA LEU A 533 2.59 -15.33 24.07
C LEU A 533 4.10 -15.52 24.35
N GLN A 534 4.77 -16.40 23.63
CA GLN A 534 6.22 -16.65 23.80
C GLN A 534 7.05 -16.13 22.62
N ARG A 535 6.45 -16.06 21.44
CA ARG A 535 7.05 -15.48 20.22
C ARG A 535 6.04 -14.60 19.49
N TRP A 536 6.53 -13.72 18.62
CA TRP A 536 5.68 -12.76 17.91
C TRP A 536 4.58 -13.42 17.08
N ARG A 537 4.81 -14.61 16.50
CA ARG A 537 3.80 -15.33 15.70
C ARG A 537 2.59 -15.79 16.51
N ASP A 538 2.71 -15.83 17.84
CA ASP A 538 1.63 -16.28 18.70
C ASP A 538 0.47 -15.26 18.76
N ILE A 539 0.67 -14.03 18.28
CA ILE A 539 -0.40 -13.02 18.17
C ILE A 539 -1.58 -13.47 17.30
N PHE A 540 -1.38 -14.47 16.42
CA PHE A 540 -2.41 -15.04 15.56
C PHE A 540 -3.18 -16.20 16.20
N LEU A 541 -2.80 -16.61 17.41
CA LEU A 541 -3.41 -17.73 18.12
C LEU A 541 -4.35 -17.21 19.19
N ASP A 542 -5.46 -17.92 19.40
CA ASP A 542 -6.32 -17.65 20.55
C ASP A 542 -5.59 -17.99 21.85
N THR A 543 -5.03 -19.20 21.90
CA THR A 543 -4.21 -19.71 22.99
C THR A 543 -3.04 -20.50 22.38
N PRO A 544 -1.78 -20.16 22.69
CA PRO A 544 -0.62 -20.93 22.23
C PRO A 544 -0.59 -22.35 22.79
N ASN A 545 -0.13 -23.31 21.99
CA ASN A 545 -0.04 -24.73 22.40
C ASN A 545 1.34 -25.04 22.99
N TYR A 546 1.67 -24.42 24.12
CA TYR A 546 2.90 -24.73 24.88
C TYR A 546 2.60 -25.68 26.04
N PRO A 547 3.55 -26.55 26.43
CA PRO A 547 3.44 -27.33 27.66
C PRO A 547 3.21 -26.41 28.86
N GLU A 548 2.21 -26.74 29.67
CA GLU A 548 1.92 -25.97 30.88
C GLU A 548 3.03 -26.17 31.91
N LYS A 549 3.53 -25.06 32.48
CA LYS A 549 4.48 -25.13 33.58
C LYS A 549 3.76 -25.65 34.81
N GLN A 550 4.14 -26.83 35.27
CA GLN A 550 3.60 -27.40 36.51
C GLN A 550 4.34 -26.82 37.70
N TYR A 551 3.59 -26.20 38.61
CA TYR A 551 4.09 -25.71 39.88
C TYR A 551 3.74 -26.71 40.99
N THR A 552 4.70 -26.95 41.88
CA THR A 552 4.58 -27.92 42.98
C THR A 552 4.46 -27.20 44.31
N SER A 553 3.59 -27.70 45.18
CA SER A 553 3.39 -27.11 46.51
C SER A 553 4.39 -27.69 47.50
N ASP A 554 5.08 -26.81 48.22
CA ASP A 554 5.88 -27.21 49.37
C ASP A 554 5.00 -27.17 50.63
N ASN A 555 4.39 -28.32 50.97
CA ASN A 555 3.54 -28.49 52.15
C ASN A 555 4.24 -29.23 53.29
N THR A 556 5.49 -29.61 53.11
CA THR A 556 6.26 -30.46 54.04
C THR A 556 6.15 -29.99 55.50
N LEU A 557 6.35 -28.70 55.75
CA LEU A 557 6.26 -28.09 57.08
C LEU A 557 4.84 -28.06 57.66
N TYR A 558 3.83 -27.87 56.81
CA TYR A 558 2.43 -27.86 57.23
C TYR A 558 1.94 -29.27 57.58
N ASP A 559 2.23 -30.23 56.70
CA ASP A 559 1.81 -31.63 56.87
C ASP A 559 2.49 -32.25 58.10
N ALA A 560 3.78 -31.96 58.33
CA ALA A 560 4.49 -32.36 59.55
C ALA A 560 3.84 -31.76 60.81
N ALA A 561 3.47 -30.48 60.79
CA ALA A 561 2.81 -29.83 61.92
C ALA A 561 1.41 -30.40 62.19
N GLN A 562 0.62 -30.67 61.16
CA GLN A 562 -0.68 -31.33 61.29
C GLN A 562 -0.56 -32.75 61.83
N GLY A 563 0.47 -33.51 61.41
CA GLY A 563 0.76 -34.83 61.97
C GLY A 563 1.09 -34.79 63.47
N ILE A 564 1.82 -33.77 63.92
CA ILE A 564 2.10 -33.57 65.35
C ILE A 564 0.83 -33.16 66.11
N ILE A 565 -0.01 -32.29 65.55
CA ILE A 565 -1.28 -31.88 66.17
C ILE A 565 -2.20 -33.09 66.31
N LYS A 566 -2.39 -33.85 65.23
CA LYS A 566 -3.24 -35.04 65.21
C LYS A 566 -2.76 -36.09 66.21
N SER A 567 -1.45 -36.34 66.29
CA SER A 567 -0.92 -37.31 67.27
C SER A 567 -1.13 -36.85 68.73
N LYS A 568 -1.09 -35.54 69.00
CA LYS A 568 -1.42 -34.98 70.33
C LYS A 568 -2.92 -35.08 70.63
N GLU A 569 -3.78 -34.76 69.68
CA GLU A 569 -5.24 -34.89 69.82
C GLU A 569 -5.66 -36.34 70.03
N ASP A 570 -5.06 -37.28 69.30
CA ASP A 570 -5.29 -38.72 69.45
C ASP A 570 -4.80 -39.21 70.82
N ALA A 571 -3.67 -38.69 71.31
CA ALA A 571 -3.16 -39.00 72.65
C ALA A 571 -4.01 -38.38 73.78
N GLU A 572 -4.66 -37.24 73.56
CA GLU A 572 -5.62 -36.65 74.50
C GLU A 572 -6.96 -37.40 74.51
N LYS A 573 -7.50 -37.75 73.33
CA LYS A 573 -8.70 -38.60 73.23
C LYS A 573 -8.50 -39.98 73.86
N ALA A 574 -7.29 -40.54 73.77
CA ALA A 574 -6.95 -41.79 74.44
C ALA A 574 -6.92 -41.67 75.98
N LYS A 575 -6.84 -40.45 76.54
CA LYS A 575 -6.89 -40.17 77.98
C LYS A 575 -8.30 -39.84 78.49
N GLU A 576 -9.30 -39.66 77.62
CA GLU A 576 -10.68 -39.44 78.05
C GLU A 576 -11.27 -40.75 78.61
N PRO A 577 -11.81 -40.75 79.85
CA PRO A 577 -12.35 -41.97 80.45
C PRO A 577 -13.58 -42.44 79.67
N LYS A 578 -13.54 -43.69 79.17
CA LYS A 578 -14.72 -44.36 78.61
C LYS A 578 -15.80 -44.43 79.68
N ARG A 579 -16.83 -43.58 79.58
CA ARG A 579 -18.04 -43.70 80.41
C ARG A 579 -18.75 -45.01 80.05
N VAL A 580 -18.55 -46.04 80.86
CA VAL A 580 -19.38 -47.23 80.83
C VAL A 580 -20.72 -46.85 81.49
N LYS A 581 -21.79 -46.80 80.69
CA LYS A 581 -23.16 -46.77 81.21
C LYS A 581 -23.41 -48.11 81.89
N LYS A 582 -23.59 -48.12 83.22
CA LYS A 582 -24.16 -49.27 83.92
C LYS A 582 -25.67 -49.29 83.65
N GLU A 583 -26.14 -50.37 83.05
CA GLU A 583 -27.57 -50.73 82.95
C GLU A 583 -28.12 -51.20 84.29
#